data_AF-A0A2E7VPD1-F1
#
_entry.id   AF-A0A2E7VPD1-F1
#
_cell.length_a   1.000
_cell.length_b   1.000
_cell.length_c   1.000
_cell.angle_alpha   90.00
_cell.angle_beta   90.00
_cell.angle_gamma   90.00
#
_symmetry.space_group_name_H-M   'P 1'
#
loop_
_entity.id
_entity.type
_entity.pdbx_description
1 polymer ?
#
loop_
_entity_poly.entity_id
_entity_poly.type
_entity_poly.pdbx_seq_one_letter_code
_entity_poly.pdbx_strand_id
1 'polypeptide(L)'
;MNTKLPVTIISETNLQGSLSVAPIEAALLESNIQYRRRLGSHISDGMENCIIIDTSREGKGAEWNAERNILTVTETMSVALSGHQGDPKVGPLTTVSICHCIAQLISPSGPKVRRMRPWAISGNWIHNCMDMTYDPVYASLKDTLRSEGSIRVVPITEVPMPSVENLDFIDSEKLQEISSRWDSMGNEGRARTISHLVRGALQSTTPSTSRLEEIVWSCIMAPGWKSDLASQIRLSSSIWKDNDKRIASSKIIDSLIRNGNL
;
A
#
# COMPACT_ATOMS: atom_id res chain seq x y z
N MET A 1 -22.36 -26.23 22.46
CA MET A 1 -21.69 -24.97 22.05
C MET A 1 -20.85 -25.29 20.83
N ASN A 2 -21.19 -24.74 19.66
CA ASN A 2 -20.44 -25.00 18.43
C ASN A 2 -19.20 -24.11 18.46
N THR A 3 -18.09 -24.59 19.03
CA THR A 3 -16.82 -23.84 19.07
C THR A 3 -16.29 -23.75 17.64
N LYS A 4 -16.63 -22.67 16.92
CA LYS A 4 -16.06 -22.38 15.61
C LYS A 4 -14.54 -22.34 15.76
N LEU A 5 -13.84 -23.19 15.01
CA LEU A 5 -12.38 -23.19 14.99
C LEU A 5 -11.89 -21.81 14.53
N PRO A 6 -10.87 -21.23 15.17
CA PRO A 6 -10.36 -19.92 14.79
C PRO A 6 -9.67 -19.98 13.42
N VAL A 7 -9.89 -18.96 12.60
CA VAL A 7 -9.28 -18.83 11.28
C VAL A 7 -7.79 -18.52 11.43
N THR A 8 -6.91 -19.25 10.74
CA THR A 8 -5.47 -18.97 10.80
C THR A 8 -5.03 -18.14 9.60
N ILE A 9 -4.50 -16.94 9.83
CA ILE A 9 -3.91 -16.11 8.77
C ILE A 9 -2.41 -16.40 8.69
N ILE A 10 -1.91 -16.74 7.51
CA ILE A 10 -0.53 -17.11 7.25
C ILE A 10 0.05 -16.20 6.17
N SER A 11 1.22 -15.62 6.40
CA SER A 11 1.94 -14.82 5.40
C SER A 11 3.44 -14.76 5.70
N GLU A 12 4.24 -14.38 4.71
CA GLU A 12 5.66 -14.11 4.84
C GLU A 12 5.95 -12.92 5.78
N THR A 13 7.16 -12.90 6.34
CA THR A 13 7.66 -11.80 7.18
C THR A 13 8.29 -10.69 6.35
N ASN A 14 7.51 -10.09 5.45
CA ASN A 14 7.90 -8.94 4.64
C ASN A 14 6.84 -7.83 4.69
N LEU A 15 7.15 -6.67 4.09
CA LEU A 15 6.26 -5.51 4.10
C LEU A 15 4.94 -5.78 3.36
N GLN A 16 4.99 -6.44 2.19
CA GLN A 16 3.80 -6.76 1.40
C GLN A 16 2.85 -7.71 2.16
N GLY A 17 3.39 -8.72 2.84
CA GLY A 17 2.64 -9.64 3.68
C GLY A 17 2.01 -8.91 4.87
N SER A 18 2.75 -8.01 5.51
CA SER A 18 2.23 -7.18 6.61
C SER A 18 1.07 -6.28 6.17
N LEU A 19 1.21 -5.62 5.01
CA LEU A 19 0.18 -4.78 4.40
C LEU A 19 -1.06 -5.59 3.96
N SER A 20 -0.88 -6.87 3.63
CA SER A 20 -1.97 -7.78 3.24
C SER A 20 -2.72 -8.37 4.45
N VAL A 21 -2.00 -8.71 5.52
CA VAL A 21 -2.58 -9.30 6.74
C VAL A 21 -3.42 -8.28 7.52
N ALA A 22 -2.94 -7.04 7.64
CA ALA A 22 -3.59 -6.00 8.43
C ALA A 22 -5.09 -5.77 8.11
N PRO A 23 -5.52 -5.60 6.84
CA PRO A 23 -6.94 -5.42 6.51
C PRO A 23 -7.80 -6.63 6.87
N ILE A 24 -7.32 -7.86 6.60
CA ILE A 24 -8.04 -9.08 6.96
C ILE A 24 -8.24 -9.16 8.46
N GLU A 25 -7.17 -8.94 9.22
CA GLU A 25 -7.23 -9.02 10.67
C GLU A 25 -8.18 -7.97 11.27
N ALA A 26 -8.15 -6.73 10.77
CA ALA A 26 -9.10 -5.72 11.20
C ALA A 26 -10.55 -6.14 10.91
N ALA A 27 -10.82 -6.72 9.74
CA ALA A 27 -12.16 -7.17 9.39
C ALA A 27 -12.65 -8.33 10.28
N LEU A 28 -11.77 -9.28 10.61
CA LEU A 28 -12.08 -10.37 11.54
C LEU A 28 -12.34 -9.85 12.96
N LEU A 29 -11.53 -8.91 13.44
CA LEU A 29 -11.72 -8.25 14.73
C LEU A 29 -13.09 -7.55 14.82
N GLU A 30 -13.45 -6.78 13.80
CA GLU A 30 -14.74 -6.07 13.75
C GLU A 30 -15.94 -7.00 13.63
N SER A 31 -15.76 -8.14 12.98
CA SER A 31 -16.79 -9.16 12.83
C SER A 31 -16.86 -10.13 14.01
N ASN A 32 -16.06 -9.92 15.06
CA ASN A 32 -15.91 -10.80 16.22
C ASN A 32 -15.57 -12.27 15.82
N ILE A 33 -14.79 -12.46 14.76
CA ILE A 33 -14.33 -13.76 14.30
C ILE A 33 -12.99 -14.07 14.98
N GLN A 34 -12.92 -15.21 15.66
CA GLN A 34 -11.68 -15.66 16.29
C GLN A 34 -10.64 -16.02 15.21
N TYR A 35 -9.43 -15.53 15.38
CA TYR A 35 -8.34 -15.79 14.44
C TYR A 35 -7.00 -16.01 15.15
N ARG A 36 -6.03 -16.54 14.40
CA ARG A 36 -4.63 -16.69 14.80
C ARG A 36 -3.73 -16.19 13.68
N ARG A 37 -2.77 -15.32 14.00
CA ARG A 37 -1.75 -14.84 13.06
C ARG A 37 -0.51 -15.74 13.11
N ARG A 38 -0.03 -16.21 11.96
CA ARG A 38 1.21 -16.99 11.81
C ARG A 38 2.08 -16.40 10.71
N LEU A 39 3.14 -15.70 11.12
CA LEU A 39 4.07 -15.05 10.19
C LEU A 39 5.31 -15.92 9.98
N GLY A 40 5.75 -16.06 8.73
CA GLY A 40 6.96 -16.79 8.34
C GLY A 40 6.87 -18.31 8.55
N SER A 41 5.67 -18.85 8.70
CA SER A 41 5.45 -20.29 8.85
C SER A 41 5.31 -20.95 7.48
N HIS A 42 5.93 -22.13 7.30
CA HIS A 42 5.70 -22.94 6.11
C HIS A 42 4.26 -23.46 6.09
N ILE A 43 3.67 -23.48 4.90
CA ILE A 43 2.40 -24.16 4.65
C ILE A 43 2.68 -25.66 4.79
N SER A 44 2.07 -26.30 5.79
CA SER A 44 2.21 -27.73 6.03
C SER A 44 1.01 -28.49 5.49
N ASP A 45 1.23 -29.72 5.04
CA ASP A 45 0.15 -30.64 4.74
C ASP A 45 -0.68 -30.91 6.01
N GLY A 46 -2.00 -30.72 5.92
CA GLY A 46 -2.94 -30.86 7.04
C GLY A 46 -3.44 -29.54 7.66
N MET A 47 -3.09 -28.38 7.11
CA MET A 47 -3.74 -27.12 7.49
C MET A 47 -5.20 -27.09 7.02
N GLU A 48 -6.08 -26.52 7.85
CA GLU A 48 -7.50 -26.29 7.57
C GLU A 48 -7.95 -24.96 8.19
N ASN A 49 -9.01 -24.36 7.66
CA ASN A 49 -9.55 -23.09 8.17
C ASN A 49 -8.51 -21.96 8.16
N CYS A 50 -7.84 -21.77 7.02
CA CYS A 50 -6.74 -20.84 6.87
C CYS A 50 -6.97 -19.81 5.76
N ILE A 51 -6.38 -18.62 5.94
CA ILE A 51 -6.14 -17.66 4.87
C ILE A 51 -4.63 -17.64 4.67
N ILE A 52 -4.18 -18.10 3.51
CA ILE A 52 -2.78 -18.13 3.11
C ILE A 52 -2.55 -16.95 2.18
N ILE A 53 -1.66 -16.05 2.55
CA ILE A 53 -1.25 -14.92 1.72
C ILE A 53 0.19 -15.18 1.31
N ASP A 54 0.38 -15.61 0.07
CA ASP A 54 1.69 -15.88 -0.52
C ASP A 54 2.08 -14.68 -1.38
N THR A 55 3.01 -13.87 -0.88
CA THR A 55 3.49 -12.68 -1.61
C THR A 55 4.71 -12.98 -2.48
N SER A 56 5.13 -14.24 -2.57
CA SER A 56 6.34 -14.66 -3.29
C SER A 56 6.05 -15.28 -4.65
N ARG A 57 4.78 -15.63 -4.91
CA ARG A 57 4.35 -16.32 -6.12
C ARG A 57 3.22 -15.58 -6.82
N GLU A 58 3.28 -15.62 -8.14
CA GLU A 58 2.14 -15.32 -8.99
C GLU A 58 1.22 -16.54 -9.08
N GLY A 59 -0.09 -16.30 -9.07
CA GLY A 59 -1.14 -17.31 -9.16
C GLY A 59 -2.43 -16.73 -9.72
N LYS A 60 -3.58 -17.26 -9.28
CA LYS A 60 -4.89 -16.84 -9.80
C LYS A 60 -5.55 -15.71 -9.00
N GLY A 61 -4.81 -15.06 -8.11
CA GLY A 61 -5.37 -14.04 -7.22
C GLY A 61 -5.94 -14.69 -5.97
N ALA A 62 -7.25 -14.92 -5.92
CA ALA A 62 -7.92 -15.56 -4.79
C ALA A 62 -8.47 -16.94 -5.16
N GLU A 63 -7.95 -17.99 -4.53
CA GLU A 63 -8.34 -19.38 -4.78
C GLU A 63 -8.94 -20.01 -3.52
N TRP A 64 -10.13 -20.59 -3.67
CA TRP A 64 -10.85 -21.24 -2.58
C TRP A 64 -10.76 -22.77 -2.68
N ASN A 65 -10.20 -23.40 -1.65
CA ASN A 65 -10.28 -24.85 -1.45
C ASN A 65 -11.40 -25.14 -0.44
N ALA A 66 -12.55 -25.61 -0.95
CA ALA A 66 -13.73 -25.90 -0.15
C ALA A 66 -13.54 -27.11 0.79
N GLU A 67 -12.75 -28.10 0.40
CA GLU A 67 -12.53 -29.32 1.18
C GLU A 67 -11.79 -29.03 2.49
N ARG A 68 -10.78 -28.16 2.44
CA ARG A 68 -9.95 -27.79 3.60
C ARG A 68 -10.33 -26.44 4.21
N ASN A 69 -11.31 -25.74 3.64
CA ASN A 69 -11.70 -24.39 4.02
C ASN A 69 -10.49 -23.42 4.01
N ILE A 70 -9.73 -23.43 2.91
CA ILE A 70 -8.52 -22.60 2.73
C ILE A 70 -8.76 -21.59 1.63
N LEU A 71 -8.51 -20.31 1.95
CA LEU A 71 -8.40 -19.24 0.97
C LEU A 71 -6.92 -18.95 0.73
N THR A 72 -6.44 -19.15 -0.50
CA THR A 72 -5.09 -18.78 -0.91
C THR A 72 -5.14 -17.48 -1.72
N VAL A 73 -4.37 -16.49 -1.30
CA VAL A 73 -4.22 -15.19 -1.95
C VAL A 73 -2.80 -15.08 -2.48
N THR A 74 -2.69 -14.93 -3.80
CA THR A 74 -1.44 -14.75 -4.55
C THR A 74 -1.56 -13.49 -5.40
N GLU A 75 -0.43 -12.96 -5.86
CA GLU A 75 -0.47 -11.91 -6.88
C GLU A 75 -1.01 -12.49 -8.20
N THR A 76 -1.69 -11.67 -8.99
CA THR A 76 -2.12 -12.06 -10.34
C THR A 76 -2.11 -10.87 -11.29
N MET A 77 -2.21 -11.12 -12.59
CA MET A 77 -2.28 -10.06 -13.58
C MET A 77 -3.74 -9.74 -13.91
N SER A 78 -4.11 -8.47 -13.90
CA SER A 78 -5.48 -8.02 -14.14
C SER A 78 -5.55 -6.92 -15.17
N VAL A 79 -6.57 -6.98 -16.04
CA VAL A 79 -6.91 -5.90 -16.96
C VAL A 79 -7.60 -4.81 -16.14
N ALA A 80 -6.95 -3.65 -16.00
CA ALA A 80 -7.50 -2.55 -15.20
C ALA A 80 -8.00 -1.38 -16.05
N LEU A 81 -7.43 -1.17 -17.23
CA LEU A 81 -7.77 -0.07 -18.13
C LEU A 81 -7.75 -0.53 -19.58
N SER A 82 -8.33 0.29 -20.46
CA SER A 82 -8.26 0.11 -21.92
C SER A 82 -7.52 1.30 -22.52
N GLY A 83 -6.59 1.02 -23.44
CA GLY A 83 -5.92 2.05 -24.21
C GLY A 83 -6.85 2.72 -25.23
N HIS A 84 -6.33 3.72 -25.94
CA HIS A 84 -7.11 4.51 -26.89
C HIS A 84 -7.71 3.66 -28.04
N GLN A 85 -7.07 2.55 -28.39
CA GLN A 85 -7.53 1.60 -29.41
C GLN A 85 -8.35 0.43 -28.82
N GLY A 86 -8.71 0.51 -27.54
CA GLY A 86 -9.38 -0.57 -26.81
C GLY A 86 -8.46 -1.71 -26.35
N ASP A 87 -7.14 -1.55 -26.53
CA ASP A 87 -6.15 -2.54 -26.09
C ASP A 87 -6.13 -2.69 -24.56
N PRO A 88 -6.18 -3.91 -24.00
CA PRO A 88 -6.20 -4.09 -22.56
C PRO A 88 -4.85 -3.69 -21.95
N LYS A 89 -4.90 -2.81 -20.94
CA LYS A 89 -3.75 -2.48 -20.11
C LYS A 89 -3.78 -3.36 -18.87
N VAL A 90 -2.81 -4.27 -18.81
CA VAL A 90 -2.66 -5.26 -17.76
C VAL A 90 -1.61 -4.81 -16.76
N GLY A 91 -1.89 -4.96 -15.47
CA GLY A 91 -0.94 -4.69 -14.39
C GLY A 91 -1.07 -5.72 -13.27
N PRO A 92 -0.16 -5.67 -12.29
CA PRO A 92 -0.20 -6.57 -11.15
C PRO A 92 -1.37 -6.19 -10.23
N LEU A 93 -2.25 -7.16 -9.95
CA LEU A 93 -3.21 -7.08 -8.87
C LEU A 93 -2.59 -7.76 -7.64
N THR A 94 -2.03 -6.93 -6.78
CA THR A 94 -1.22 -7.39 -5.64
C THR A 94 -2.06 -8.04 -4.55
N THR A 95 -1.42 -8.91 -3.76
CA THR A 95 -2.01 -9.52 -2.54
C THR A 95 -2.59 -8.47 -1.58
N VAL A 96 -1.97 -7.29 -1.47
CA VAL A 96 -2.44 -6.18 -0.63
C VAL A 96 -3.81 -5.71 -1.09
N SER A 97 -3.96 -5.40 -2.38
CA SER A 97 -5.22 -4.93 -2.95
C SER A 97 -6.32 -5.98 -2.82
N ILE A 98 -6.01 -7.25 -3.09
CA ILE A 98 -6.95 -8.37 -2.96
C ILE A 98 -7.41 -8.53 -1.50
N CYS A 99 -6.48 -8.47 -0.54
CA CYS A 99 -6.80 -8.59 0.87
C CYS A 99 -7.65 -7.42 1.39
N HIS A 100 -7.41 -6.20 0.90
CA HIS A 100 -8.29 -5.06 1.18
C HIS A 100 -9.71 -5.27 0.65
N CYS A 101 -9.86 -5.84 -0.55
CA CYS A 101 -11.18 -6.19 -1.09
C CYS A 101 -11.87 -7.26 -0.24
N ILE A 102 -11.18 -8.34 0.13
CA ILE A 102 -11.72 -9.39 1.00
C ILE A 102 -12.12 -8.83 2.36
N ALA A 103 -11.28 -7.99 2.97
CA ALA A 103 -11.58 -7.33 4.24
C ALA A 103 -12.86 -6.48 4.16
N GLN A 104 -13.04 -5.76 3.05
CA GLN A 104 -14.24 -4.98 2.78
C GLN A 104 -15.48 -5.87 2.60
N LEU A 105 -15.34 -7.08 2.06
CA LEU A 105 -16.45 -8.05 1.97
C LEU A 105 -16.82 -8.62 3.34
N ILE A 106 -15.84 -8.82 4.22
CA ILE A 106 -16.05 -9.33 5.59
C ILE A 106 -16.68 -8.25 6.48
N SER A 107 -16.14 -7.02 6.45
CA SER A 107 -16.56 -5.90 7.31
C SER A 107 -16.78 -4.62 6.48
N PRO A 108 -17.89 -4.53 5.73
CA PRO A 108 -18.10 -3.45 4.76
C PRO A 108 -18.27 -2.06 5.41
N SER A 109 -18.78 -2.01 6.63
CA SER A 109 -18.95 -0.77 7.40
C SER A 109 -17.94 -0.63 8.55
N GLY A 110 -16.89 -1.46 8.53
CA GLY A 110 -15.86 -1.52 9.54
C GLY A 110 -15.02 -0.24 9.65
N PRO A 111 -14.99 0.46 10.81
CA PRO A 111 -14.21 1.69 10.95
C PRO A 111 -12.69 1.48 10.74
N LYS A 112 -12.12 0.37 11.21
CA LYS A 112 -10.70 0.00 11.03
C LYS A 112 -10.41 -0.33 9.58
N VAL A 113 -11.24 -1.15 8.92
CA VAL A 113 -11.08 -1.50 7.50
C VAL A 113 -11.18 -0.24 6.64
N ARG A 114 -12.20 0.60 6.86
CA ARG A 114 -12.36 1.88 6.16
C ARG A 114 -11.18 2.82 6.36
N ARG A 115 -10.65 2.91 7.59
CA ARG A 115 -9.49 3.77 7.87
C ARG A 115 -8.21 3.30 7.16
N MET A 116 -8.06 2.00 6.96
CA MET A 116 -6.92 1.45 6.23
C MET A 116 -7.12 1.45 4.70
N ARG A 117 -8.31 1.79 4.20
CA ARG A 117 -8.65 1.83 2.77
C ARG A 117 -7.58 2.49 1.86
N PRO A 118 -6.93 3.61 2.25
CA PRO A 118 -5.83 4.21 1.48
C PRO A 118 -4.65 3.27 1.19
N TRP A 119 -4.40 2.27 2.05
CA TRP A 119 -3.32 1.31 1.89
C TRP A 119 -3.59 0.25 0.82
N ALA A 120 -4.80 0.19 0.24
CA ALA A 120 -5.11 -0.80 -0.80
C ALA A 120 -4.20 -0.70 -2.04
N ILE A 121 -3.61 0.48 -2.30
CA ILE A 121 -2.67 0.71 -3.42
C ILE A 121 -1.20 0.48 -3.05
N SER A 122 -0.88 0.26 -1.77
CA SER A 122 0.52 0.24 -1.33
C SER A 122 1.29 -0.96 -1.84
N GLY A 123 0.61 -2.07 -2.15
CA GLY A 123 1.23 -3.23 -2.81
C GLY A 123 1.74 -2.86 -4.20
N ASN A 124 0.92 -2.21 -5.02
CA ASN A 124 1.35 -1.70 -6.32
C ASN A 124 2.42 -0.61 -6.21
N TRP A 125 2.33 0.24 -5.18
CA TRP A 125 3.37 1.22 -4.91
C TRP A 125 4.73 0.55 -4.72
N ILE A 126 4.84 -0.44 -3.84
CA ILE A 126 6.12 -1.12 -3.58
C ILE A 126 6.54 -2.05 -4.72
N HIS A 127 5.65 -2.36 -5.67
CA HIS A 127 5.93 -3.26 -6.77
C HIS A 127 6.89 -2.62 -7.79
N ASN A 128 7.73 -3.45 -8.41
CA ASN A 128 8.73 -3.02 -9.40
C ASN A 128 8.09 -2.45 -10.68
N CYS A 129 6.83 -2.79 -10.98
CA CYS A 129 6.09 -2.21 -12.11
C CYS A 129 5.98 -0.68 -12.02
N MET A 130 6.01 -0.11 -10.82
CA MET A 130 5.97 1.33 -10.62
C MET A 130 7.27 2.02 -11.04
N ASP A 131 8.38 1.28 -11.11
CA ASP A 131 9.66 1.81 -11.60
C ASP A 131 9.78 1.75 -13.13
N MET A 132 8.83 1.10 -13.81
CA MET A 132 8.75 1.06 -15.28
C MET A 132 8.02 2.30 -15.81
N THR A 133 7.19 2.16 -16.84
CA THR A 133 6.49 3.28 -17.48
C THR A 133 5.12 3.58 -16.87
N TYR A 134 4.36 2.55 -16.49
CA TYR A 134 2.97 2.72 -16.05
C TYR A 134 2.42 1.45 -15.42
N ASP A 135 1.77 1.57 -14.26
CA ASP A 135 0.96 0.49 -13.68
C ASP A 135 -0.54 0.84 -13.82
N PRO A 136 -1.28 0.17 -14.72
CA PRO A 136 -2.69 0.45 -14.94
C PRO A 136 -3.58 0.05 -13.75
N VAL A 137 -3.18 -0.96 -12.97
CA VAL A 137 -3.93 -1.37 -11.76
C VAL A 137 -3.75 -0.31 -10.69
N TYR A 138 -2.52 0.16 -10.45
CA TYR A 138 -2.26 1.26 -9.53
C TYR A 138 -3.04 2.51 -9.89
N ALA A 139 -3.01 2.92 -11.17
CA ALA A 139 -3.74 4.09 -11.64
C ALA A 139 -5.26 3.96 -11.43
N SER A 140 -5.84 2.82 -11.80
CA SER A 140 -7.28 2.53 -11.63
C SER A 140 -7.70 2.53 -10.16
N LEU A 141 -6.91 1.91 -9.29
CA LEU A 141 -7.16 1.90 -7.84
C LEU A 141 -7.01 3.32 -7.24
N LYS A 142 -5.97 4.06 -7.65
CA LYS A 142 -5.75 5.45 -7.21
C LYS A 142 -6.94 6.34 -7.58
N ASP A 143 -7.41 6.26 -8.82
CA ASP A 143 -8.58 7.03 -9.28
C ASP A 143 -9.85 6.62 -8.54
N THR A 144 -10.06 5.32 -8.32
CA THR A 144 -11.19 4.82 -7.53
C THR A 144 -11.17 5.39 -6.12
N LEU A 145 -10.06 5.23 -5.40
CA LEU A 145 -9.88 5.72 -4.02
C LEU A 145 -10.03 7.24 -3.92
N ARG A 146 -9.56 7.98 -4.93
CA ARG A 146 -9.70 9.43 -5.00
C ARG A 146 -11.16 9.83 -5.22
N SER A 147 -11.86 9.16 -6.14
CA SER A 147 -13.26 9.45 -6.48
C SER A 147 -14.21 9.19 -5.31
N GLU A 148 -13.96 8.14 -4.52
CA GLU A 148 -14.74 7.84 -3.30
C GLU A 148 -14.33 8.70 -2.09
N GLY A 149 -13.28 9.53 -2.22
CA GLY A 149 -12.80 10.43 -1.16
C GLY A 149 -11.95 9.76 -0.07
N SER A 150 -11.50 8.51 -0.29
CA SER A 150 -10.61 7.79 0.63
C SER A 150 -9.20 8.40 0.63
N ILE A 151 -8.75 8.95 -0.50
CA ILE A 151 -7.44 9.60 -0.62
C ILE A 151 -7.55 10.96 -1.31
N ARG A 152 -6.52 11.77 -1.11
CA ARG A 152 -6.19 12.95 -1.91
C ARG A 152 -4.83 12.74 -2.55
N VAL A 153 -4.68 13.28 -3.75
CA VAL A 153 -3.41 13.31 -4.48
C VAL A 153 -2.94 14.74 -4.50
N VAL A 154 -1.78 15.01 -3.91
CA VAL A 154 -1.22 16.36 -3.75
C VAL A 154 0.26 16.36 -4.10
N PRO A 155 0.85 17.50 -4.50
CA PRO A 155 2.29 17.62 -4.62
C PRO A 155 2.98 17.53 -3.26
N ILE A 156 4.26 17.16 -3.25
CA ILE A 156 5.07 17.01 -2.03
C ILE A 156 5.11 18.27 -1.17
N THR A 157 4.93 19.44 -1.79
CA THR A 157 4.88 20.75 -1.13
C THR A 157 3.64 20.93 -0.25
N GLU A 158 2.56 20.19 -0.49
CA GLU A 158 1.33 20.19 0.31
C GLU A 158 1.31 19.10 1.38
N VAL A 159 2.30 18.20 1.40
CA VAL A 159 2.45 17.19 2.44
C VAL A 159 2.94 17.87 3.72
N PRO A 160 2.27 17.71 4.87
CA PRO A 160 2.67 18.41 6.10
C PRO A 160 4.04 18.01 6.66
N MET A 161 4.36 16.72 6.62
CA MET A 161 5.62 16.15 7.12
C MET A 161 6.21 15.14 6.12
N PRO A 162 6.70 15.60 4.95
CA PRO A 162 7.27 14.71 3.95
C PRO A 162 8.62 14.16 4.43
N SER A 163 8.84 12.85 4.27
CA SER A 163 10.11 12.20 4.59
C SER A 163 11.05 12.26 3.38
N VAL A 164 11.85 13.31 3.35
CA VAL A 164 12.82 13.59 2.27
C VAL A 164 14.27 13.36 2.67
N GLU A 165 14.54 12.97 3.92
CA GLU A 165 15.91 12.78 4.46
C GLU A 165 16.76 11.78 3.68
N ASN A 166 16.11 10.78 3.04
CA ASN A 166 16.78 9.78 2.20
C ASN A 166 16.59 10.06 0.70
N LEU A 167 16.21 11.28 0.31
CA LEU A 167 16.10 11.72 -1.08
C LEU A 167 17.21 12.72 -1.37
N ASP A 168 18.35 12.23 -1.83
CA ASP A 168 19.56 13.04 -2.08
C ASP A 168 19.34 14.21 -3.06
N PHE A 169 18.27 14.16 -3.84
CA PHE A 169 17.88 15.17 -4.81
C PHE A 169 16.92 16.24 -4.28
N ILE A 170 16.42 16.12 -3.03
CA ILE A 170 15.53 17.10 -2.41
C ILE A 170 16.22 17.69 -1.17
N ASP A 171 16.42 19.00 -1.20
CA ASP A 171 16.84 19.77 -0.05
C ASP A 171 15.62 20.10 0.83
N SER A 172 15.65 19.66 2.09
CA SER A 172 14.53 19.80 3.03
C SER A 172 14.25 21.25 3.41
N GLU A 173 15.28 22.09 3.53
CA GLU A 173 15.13 23.52 3.84
C GLU A 173 14.47 24.24 2.66
N LYS A 174 14.93 23.95 1.43
CA LYS A 174 14.30 24.51 0.22
C LYS A 174 12.85 24.05 0.08
N LEU A 175 12.55 22.79 0.35
CA LEU A 175 11.18 22.28 0.31
C LEU A 175 10.28 23.04 1.30
N GLN A 176 10.75 23.27 2.53
CA GLN A 176 9.99 24.04 3.53
C GLN A 176 9.75 25.49 3.08
N GLU A 177 10.76 26.16 2.50
CA GLU A 177 10.58 27.51 1.96
C GLU A 177 9.51 27.53 0.88
N ILE A 178 9.55 26.59 -0.06
CA ILE A 178 8.58 26.47 -1.16
C ILE A 178 7.17 26.20 -0.60
N SER A 179 7.04 25.24 0.31
CA SER A 179 5.77 24.90 0.97
C SER A 179 5.14 26.11 1.66
N SER A 180 5.94 26.94 2.34
CA SER A 180 5.44 28.13 3.05
C SER A 180 4.80 29.18 2.13
N ARG A 181 5.18 29.21 0.85
CA ARG A 181 4.70 30.16 -0.15
C ARG A 181 3.74 29.53 -1.15
N TRP A 182 3.48 28.22 -1.06
CA TRP A 182 2.78 27.43 -2.07
C TRP A 182 1.42 28.01 -2.46
N ASP A 183 0.62 28.43 -1.47
CA ASP A 183 -0.72 28.99 -1.65
C ASP A 183 -0.71 30.36 -2.36
N SER A 184 0.40 31.09 -2.28
CA SER A 184 0.57 32.39 -2.95
C SER A 184 1.07 32.29 -4.39
N MET A 185 1.53 31.10 -4.82
CA MET A 185 2.09 30.90 -6.16
C MET A 185 1.01 30.55 -7.18
N GLY A 186 1.08 31.16 -8.37
CA GLY A 186 0.29 30.71 -9.52
C GLY A 186 0.76 29.36 -10.08
N ASN A 187 -0.05 28.74 -10.93
CA ASN A 187 0.21 27.39 -11.48
C ASN A 187 1.57 27.25 -12.17
N GLU A 188 1.97 28.25 -12.98
CA GLU A 188 3.27 28.24 -13.65
C GLU A 188 4.44 28.36 -12.66
N GLY A 189 4.28 29.22 -11.63
CA GLY A 189 5.26 29.37 -10.56
C GLY A 189 5.43 28.08 -9.74
N ARG A 190 4.32 27.38 -9.45
CA ARG A 190 4.31 26.05 -8.81
C ARG A 190 5.04 25.03 -9.67
N ALA A 191 4.72 24.97 -10.96
CA ALA A 191 5.31 24.05 -11.92
C ALA A 191 6.84 24.21 -11.99
N ARG A 192 7.29 25.46 -12.16
CA ARG A 192 8.70 25.82 -12.26
C ARG A 192 9.46 25.51 -10.97
N THR A 193 8.89 25.87 -9.82
CA THR A 193 9.54 25.70 -8.52
C THR A 193 9.78 24.23 -8.18
N ILE A 194 8.80 23.36 -8.40
CA ILE A 194 9.00 21.92 -8.21
C ILE A 194 10.03 21.38 -9.19
N SER A 195 9.97 21.78 -10.47
CA SER A 195 10.97 21.35 -11.48
C SER A 195 12.40 21.75 -11.10
N HIS A 196 12.56 22.92 -10.47
CA HIS A 196 13.84 23.36 -9.92
C HIS A 196 14.26 22.56 -8.69
N LEU A 197 13.32 22.26 -7.77
CA LEU A 197 13.56 21.46 -6.57
C LEU A 197 14.11 20.08 -6.92
N VAL A 198 13.51 19.41 -7.90
CA VAL A 198 13.83 18.02 -8.25
C VAL A 198 14.83 17.88 -9.39
N ARG A 199 15.42 18.98 -9.84
CA ARG A 199 16.39 18.99 -10.94
C ARG A 199 17.56 18.05 -10.71
N GLY A 200 18.00 17.89 -9.46
CA GLY A 200 19.07 16.96 -9.07
C GLY A 200 18.72 15.51 -9.37
N ALA A 201 17.43 15.14 -9.35
CA ALA A 201 16.98 13.77 -9.62
C ALA A 201 17.24 13.37 -11.07
N LEU A 202 17.22 14.32 -12.01
CA LEU A 202 17.46 14.07 -13.44
C LEU A 202 18.91 13.64 -13.74
N GLN A 203 19.83 13.87 -12.80
CA GLN A 203 21.22 13.43 -12.90
C GLN A 203 21.42 12.00 -12.37
N SER A 204 20.41 11.43 -11.71
CA SER A 204 20.41 10.07 -11.18
C SER A 204 19.55 9.15 -12.06
N THR A 205 19.90 7.85 -12.09
CA THR A 205 19.06 6.80 -12.67
C THR A 205 18.02 6.25 -11.68
N THR A 206 18.08 6.71 -10.43
CA THR A 206 17.17 6.29 -9.35
C THR A 206 16.68 7.51 -8.55
N PRO A 207 15.37 7.67 -8.32
CA PRO A 207 14.26 6.82 -8.79
C PRO A 207 14.03 6.93 -10.32
N SER A 208 13.24 6.00 -10.89
CA SER A 208 12.78 6.14 -12.28
C SER A 208 11.89 7.38 -12.45
N THR A 209 11.68 7.83 -13.68
CA THR A 209 10.82 8.98 -13.97
C THR A 209 9.40 8.80 -13.43
N SER A 210 8.80 7.63 -13.64
CA SER A 210 7.45 7.32 -13.15
C SER A 210 7.37 7.35 -11.62
N ARG A 211 8.39 6.77 -10.96
CA ARG A 211 8.51 6.80 -9.50
C ARG A 211 8.72 8.22 -8.97
N LEU A 212 9.51 9.02 -9.65
CA LEU A 212 9.75 10.43 -9.30
C LEU A 212 8.46 11.24 -9.38
N GLU A 213 7.66 11.04 -10.43
CA GLU A 213 6.37 11.73 -10.58
C GLU A 213 5.45 11.46 -9.39
N GLU A 214 5.38 10.22 -8.93
CA GLU A 214 4.52 9.91 -7.81
C GLU A 214 5.07 10.33 -6.44
N ILE A 215 6.40 10.40 -6.28
CA ILE A 215 7.03 10.93 -5.07
C ILE A 215 6.82 12.44 -4.95
N VAL A 216 6.78 13.16 -6.08
CA VAL A 216 6.87 14.62 -6.11
C VAL A 216 5.53 15.29 -6.41
N TRP A 217 4.78 14.76 -7.38
CA TRP A 217 3.55 15.37 -7.89
C TRP A 217 2.29 14.65 -7.42
N SER A 218 2.36 13.33 -7.25
CA SER A 218 1.21 12.50 -6.92
C SER A 218 1.30 11.86 -5.53
N CYS A 219 1.68 12.64 -4.52
CA CYS A 219 1.76 12.16 -3.14
C CYS A 219 0.36 11.76 -2.64
N ILE A 220 0.22 10.51 -2.22
CA ILE A 220 -1.03 9.97 -1.67
C ILE A 220 -1.17 10.44 -0.21
N MET A 221 -2.23 11.18 0.07
CA MET A 221 -2.62 11.59 1.42
C MET A 221 -3.98 11.00 1.78
N ALA A 222 -4.20 10.71 3.06
CA ALA A 222 -5.50 10.29 3.57
C ALA A 222 -5.92 11.13 4.79
N PRO A 223 -7.21 11.13 5.16
CA PRO A 223 -7.68 11.87 6.33
C PRO A 223 -6.92 11.50 7.61
N GLY A 224 -6.36 12.50 8.28
CA GLY A 224 -5.59 12.33 9.52
C GLY A 224 -4.13 11.91 9.34
N TRP A 225 -3.64 11.73 8.11
CA TRP A 225 -2.22 11.48 7.86
C TRP A 225 -1.41 12.78 7.92
N LYS A 226 -0.21 12.70 8.52
CA LYS A 226 0.75 13.82 8.56
C LYS A 226 1.78 13.75 7.42
N SER A 227 2.02 12.55 6.91
CA SER A 227 2.97 12.25 5.84
C SER A 227 2.27 11.43 4.76
N ASP A 228 2.78 11.50 3.53
CA ASP A 228 2.21 10.75 2.40
C ASP A 228 2.55 9.25 2.47
N LEU A 229 1.89 8.45 1.64
CA LEU A 229 2.11 7.00 1.56
C LEU A 229 3.58 6.63 1.35
N ALA A 230 4.28 7.32 0.44
CA ALA A 230 5.66 7.01 0.12
C ALA A 230 6.58 7.30 1.31
N SER A 231 6.35 8.43 1.99
CA SER A 231 7.05 8.77 3.24
C SER A 231 6.81 7.75 4.34
N GLN A 232 5.56 7.32 4.56
CA GLN A 232 5.24 6.31 5.57
C GLN A 232 5.88 4.95 5.27
N ILE A 233 5.87 4.51 4.01
CA ILE A 233 6.55 3.28 3.58
C ILE A 233 8.06 3.39 3.79
N ARG A 234 8.66 4.53 3.43
CA ARG A 234 10.10 4.77 3.62
C ARG A 234 10.49 4.74 5.09
N LEU A 235 9.76 5.45 5.93
CA LEU A 235 9.97 5.48 7.38
C LEU A 235 9.80 4.09 8.00
N SER A 236 8.85 3.28 7.52
CA SER A 236 8.66 1.91 8.00
C SER A 236 9.90 1.02 7.81
N SER A 237 10.81 1.36 6.89
CA SER A 237 12.07 0.62 6.68
C SER A 237 12.98 0.62 7.91
N SER A 238 12.91 1.65 8.77
CA SER A 238 13.63 1.71 10.05
C SER A 238 13.20 0.57 10.99
N ILE A 239 11.90 0.27 11.04
CA ILE A 239 11.34 -0.80 11.87
C ILE A 239 11.98 -2.15 11.52
N TRP A 240 12.23 -2.38 10.22
CA TRP A 240 12.88 -3.60 9.73
C TRP A 240 14.38 -3.65 10.02
N LYS A 241 15.07 -2.50 10.07
CA LYS A 241 16.49 -2.43 10.42
C LYS A 241 16.71 -2.75 11.90
N ASP A 242 15.79 -2.32 12.77
CA ASP A 242 15.96 -2.38 14.22
C ASP A 242 15.39 -3.65 14.87
N ASN A 243 14.69 -4.52 14.11
CA ASN A 243 13.97 -5.67 14.67
C ASN A 243 14.12 -6.92 13.81
N ASP A 244 13.91 -8.09 14.41
CA ASP A 244 13.70 -9.33 13.66
C ASP A 244 12.49 -9.17 12.72
N LYS A 245 12.56 -9.79 11.52
CA LYS A 245 11.52 -9.72 10.49
C LYS A 245 10.11 -10.03 11.03
N ARG A 246 9.97 -11.01 11.93
CA ARG A 246 8.67 -11.38 12.51
C ARG A 246 8.14 -10.30 13.45
N ILE A 247 9.01 -9.67 14.24
CA ILE A 247 8.65 -8.60 15.15
C ILE A 247 8.30 -7.33 14.36
N ALA A 248 9.10 -6.99 13.35
CA ALA A 248 8.86 -5.87 12.45
C ALA A 248 7.51 -6.00 11.75
N SER A 249 7.22 -7.17 11.18
CA SER A 249 5.93 -7.47 10.54
C SER A 249 4.75 -7.27 11.51
N SER A 250 4.85 -7.81 12.72
CA SER A 250 3.80 -7.65 13.73
C SER A 250 3.59 -6.18 14.13
N LYS A 251 4.68 -5.42 14.32
CA LYS A 251 4.60 -3.98 14.63
C LYS A 251 3.87 -3.18 13.55
N ILE A 252 4.17 -3.46 12.27
CA ILE A 252 3.53 -2.81 11.12
C ILE A 252 2.03 -3.14 11.09
N ILE A 253 1.68 -4.43 11.20
CA ILE A 253 0.27 -4.86 11.22
C ILE A 253 -0.49 -4.17 12.36
N ASP A 254 0.08 -4.18 13.57
CA ASP A 254 -0.57 -3.61 14.74
C ASP A 254 -0.72 -2.09 14.64
N SER A 255 0.26 -1.39 14.05
CA SER A 255 0.18 0.06 13.79
C SER A 255 -0.94 0.38 12.80
N LEU A 256 -1.03 -0.36 11.70
CA LEU A 256 -2.10 -0.17 10.71
C LEU A 256 -3.48 -0.42 11.32
N ILE A 257 -3.67 -1.51 12.06
CA ILE A 257 -4.95 -1.84 12.70
C ILE A 257 -5.32 -0.80 13.76
N ARG A 258 -4.35 -0.28 14.51
CA ARG A 258 -4.59 0.67 15.62
C ARG A 258 -4.79 2.09 15.13
N ASN A 259 -3.93 2.56 14.23
CA ASN A 259 -3.82 3.97 13.84
C ASN A 259 -4.31 4.23 12.42
N GLY A 260 -4.22 3.25 11.52
CA GLY A 260 -4.51 3.41 10.09
C GLY A 260 -3.39 4.03 9.27
N ASN A 261 -2.21 4.21 9.88
CA ASN A 261 -1.00 4.76 9.28
C ASN A 261 0.24 4.12 9.90
N LEU A 262 1.40 4.37 9.27
CA LEU A 262 2.73 3.98 9.75
C LEU A 262 3.52 5.20 10.23
#